data_AF-A0A8T5KHI9-F1
#
_entry.id   AF-A0A8T5KHI9-F1
#
_cell.length_a   1.000
_cell.length_b   1.000
_cell.length_c   1.000
_cell.angle_alpha   90.00
_cell.angle_beta   90.00
_cell.angle_gamma   90.00
#
_symmetry.space_group_name_H-M   'P 1'
#
loop_
_entity.id
_entity.type
_entity.pdbx_description
1 polymer ?
#
loop_
_entity_poly.entity_id
_entity_poly.type
_entity_poly.pdbx_seq_one_letter_code
_entity_poly.pdbx_strand_id
1 'polypeptide(L)' 'HGAEAAFRMACEVDRDGRSIVYTTNREQAEFKRGQIHGYGADWRLPRSKGSMSADIEPAD' A
#
# COMPACT_ATOMS: atom_id res chain seq x y z
N HIS A 1 9.26 0.71 5.36
CA HIS A 1 9.35 -0.72 5.74
C HIS A 1 10.62 -1.32 5.14
N GLY A 2 11.24 -2.30 5.80
CA GLY A 2 12.28 -3.11 5.17
C GLY A 2 11.72 -4.04 4.09
N ALA A 3 12.58 -4.61 3.26
CA ALA A 3 12.17 -5.45 2.12
C ALA A 3 11.33 -6.67 2.52
N GLU A 4 11.69 -7.35 3.61
CA GLU A 4 10.97 -8.52 4.09
C GLU A 4 9.55 -8.21 4.55
N ALA A 5 9.37 -7.12 5.32
CA ALA A 5 8.04 -6.68 5.76
C ALA A 5 7.18 -6.23 4.57
N ALA A 6 7.78 -5.52 3.60
CA ALA A 6 7.08 -5.11 2.37
C ALA A 6 6.62 -6.33 1.55
N PHE A 7 7.46 -7.37 1.44
CA PHE A 7 7.11 -8.60 0.76
C PHE A 7 5.96 -9.33 1.47
N ARG A 8 6.01 -9.44 2.80
CA ARG A 8 4.92 -10.06 3.60
C ARG A 8 3.58 -9.35 3.40
N MET A 9 3.56 -8.02 3.44
CA MET A 9 2.34 -7.24 3.19
C MET A 9 1.82 -7.43 1.76
N ALA A 10 2.71 -7.50 0.76
CA ALA A 10 2.31 -7.78 -0.62
C ALA A 10 1.69 -9.18 -0.77
N CYS A 11 2.24 -10.20 -0.11
CA CYS A 11 1.64 -11.53 -0.06
C CYS A 11 0.29 -11.55 0.66
N GLU A 12 0.11 -10.75 1.71
CA GLU A 12 -1.16 -10.62 2.41
C GLU A 12 -2.22 -9.97 1.50
N VAL A 13 -1.89 -8.91 0.77
CA VAL A 13 -2.79 -8.32 -0.24
C VAL A 13 -3.15 -9.33 -1.33
N ASP A 14 -2.18 -10.11 -1.82
CA ASP A 14 -2.42 -11.13 -2.85
C ASP A 14 -3.37 -12.23 -2.35
N ARG A 15 -3.22 -12.65 -1.10
CA ARG A 15 -4.02 -13.73 -0.49
C ARG A 15 -5.40 -13.25 -0.01
N ASP A 16 -5.44 -12.15 0.74
CA ASP A 16 -6.59 -11.70 1.53
C ASP A 16 -7.26 -10.45 0.93
N GLY A 17 -6.69 -9.89 -0.14
CA GLY A 17 -7.22 -8.73 -0.86
C GLY A 17 -6.93 -7.38 -0.21
N ARG A 18 -6.39 -7.35 1.02
CA ARG A 18 -6.04 -6.12 1.75
C ARG A 18 -4.96 -6.39 2.81
N SER A 19 -4.22 -5.36 3.21
CA SER A 19 -3.26 -5.39 4.32
C SER A 19 -3.11 -3.99 4.93
N ILE A 20 -2.83 -3.92 6.24
CA ILE A 20 -2.58 -2.66 6.93
C ILE A 20 -1.13 -2.23 6.68
N VAL A 21 -0.96 -1.20 5.85
CA VAL A 21 0.38 -0.67 5.50
C VAL A 21 0.96 0.20 6.63
N TYR A 22 0.16 1.07 7.24
CA TYR A 22 0.61 2.00 8.26
C TYR A 22 -0.54 2.51 9.12
N THR A 23 -0.38 2.50 10.45
CA THR A 23 -1.34 3.07 11.40
C THR A 23 -0.76 4.34 12.00
N THR A 24 -1.43 5.48 11.80
CA THR A 24 -0.98 6.79 12.29
C THR A 24 -2.14 7.81 12.33
N ASN A 25 -1.84 9.07 12.65
CA ASN A 25 -2.79 10.17 12.55
C ASN A 25 -3.29 10.40 11.12
N ARG A 26 -4.45 11.04 11.00
CA ARG A 26 -5.14 11.21 9.71
C ARG A 26 -4.30 11.93 8.65
N GLU A 27 -3.61 13.01 9.01
CA GLU A 27 -2.82 13.81 8.06
C GLU A 27 -1.66 13.00 7.47
N GLN A 28 -0.94 12.23 8.29
CA GLN A 28 0.14 11.38 7.82
C GLN A 28 -0.37 10.19 7.00
N ALA A 29 -1.55 9.64 7.35
CA ALA A 29 -2.20 8.59 6.57
C ALA A 29 -2.61 9.12 5.18
N GLU A 30 -3.19 10.32 5.11
CA GLU A 30 -3.54 11.00 3.85
C GLU A 30 -2.31 11.24 2.97
N PHE A 31 -1.22 11.73 3.56
CA PHE A 31 0.04 11.92 2.86
C PHE A 31 0.57 10.59 2.29
N LYS A 32 0.63 9.53 3.10
CA LYS A 32 1.11 8.21 2.67
C LYS A 32 0.23 7.60 1.58
N ARG A 33 -1.10 7.72 1.68
CA ARG A 33 -2.03 7.28 0.61
C ARG A 33 -1.71 8.00 -0.70
N GLY A 34 -1.49 9.31 -0.65
CA GLY A 34 -1.06 10.09 -1.81
C GLY A 34 0.23 9.56 -2.45
N GLN A 35 1.21 9.15 -1.63
CA GLN A 35 2.44 8.53 -2.14
C GLN A 35 2.18 7.18 -2.83
N ILE A 36 1.26 6.36 -2.31
CA ILE A 36 0.89 5.07 -2.93
C ILE A 36 0.22 5.32 -4.28
N HIS A 37 -0.79 6.20 -4.33
CA HIS A 37 -1.48 6.54 -5.58
C HIS A 37 -0.53 7.18 -6.59
N GLY A 38 0.42 8.01 -6.13
CA GLY A 38 1.43 8.67 -6.95
C GLY A 38 2.57 7.77 -7.45
N TYR A 39 2.71 6.54 -6.92
CA TYR A 39 3.76 5.61 -7.35
C TYR A 39 3.64 5.22 -8.84
N GLY A 40 2.41 5.16 -9.35
CA GLY A 40 2.15 4.70 -10.72
C GLY A 40 2.36 3.19 -10.89
N ALA A 41 2.53 2.75 -12.14
CA ALA A 41 2.69 1.34 -12.46
C ALA A 41 3.99 0.76 -11.89
N ASP A 42 3.91 -0.43 -11.28
CA ASP A 42 5.09 -1.14 -10.83
C ASP A 42 5.94 -1.63 -12.01
N TRP A 43 7.14 -1.04 -12.16
CA TRP A 43 8.09 -1.36 -13.21
C TRP A 43 8.63 -2.80 -13.13
N ARG A 44 8.49 -3.48 -11.98
CA ARG A 44 8.88 -4.89 -11.80
C ARG A 44 7.78 -5.85 -12.25
N LEU A 45 6.57 -5.37 -12.49
CA LEU A 45 5.42 -6.16 -12.90
C LEU A 45 4.93 -5.66 -14.26
N PRO A 46 5.35 -6.27 -15.39
CA PRO A 46 5.04 -5.76 -16.74
C PRO A 46 3.55 -5.59 -17.05
N ARG A 47 2.68 -6.33 -16.35
CA ARG A 47 1.22 -6.23 -16.48
C ARG A 47 0.58 -5.11 -15.63
N SER A 48 1.37 -4.41 -14.81
CA SER A 48 0.88 -3.33 -13.94
C SER A 48 0.45 -2.14 -14.78
N LYS A 49 -0.79 -1.69 -14.57
CA LYS A 49 -1.38 -0.57 -15.33
C LYS A 49 -1.44 0.75 -14.55
N GLY A 50 -1.12 0.71 -13.26
CA GLY A 50 -1.18 1.86 -12.37
C GLY A 50 -0.70 1.48 -10.96
N SER A 51 -0.87 2.41 -10.04
CA SER A 51 -0.57 2.21 -8.61
C SER A 51 -1.55 1.24 -7.96
N MET A 52 -1.16 0.71 -6.80
CA MET A 52 -2.08 -0.02 -5.95
C MET A 52 -3.15 0.90 -5.38
N SER A 53 -4.34 0.35 -5.16
CA SER A 53 -5.40 1.01 -4.41
C SER A 53 -5.05 1.08 -2.93
N ALA A 54 -5.42 2.19 -2.28
CA ALA A 54 -5.17 2.42 -0.86
C ALA A 54 -6.24 3.34 -0.29
N ASP A 55 -6.81 2.95 0.84
CA ASP A 55 -7.84 3.67 1.58
C ASP A 55 -7.40 3.92 3.03
N ILE A 56 -8.10 4.81 3.72
CA ILE A 56 -7.80 5.18 5.11
C ILE A 56 -9.04 4.88 5.94
N GLU A 57 -8.84 4.09 6.99
CA GLU A 57 -9.87 3.72 7.96
C GLU A 57 -9.41 4.14 9.37
N PRO A 58 -10.34 4.52 10.27
CA PRO A 58 -10.01 4.69 11.68
C PRO A 58 -9.39 3.42 12.27
N ALA A 59 -8.41 3.57 13.16
CA ALA A 59 -7.90 2.44 13.92
C ALA A 59 -8.90 2.05 15.01
N ASP A 60 -9.05 0.74 15.24
CA ASP A 60 -9.84 0.17 16.35
C ASP A 60 -9.21 0.45 17.72
#